data_AF-A0A8C8K8M5-F1
#
_entry.id   AF-A0A8C8K8M5-F1
#
_cell.length_a   1.000
_cell.length_b   1.000
_cell.length_c   1.000
_cell.angle_alpha   90.00
_cell.angle_beta   90.00
_cell.angle_gamma   90.00
#
_symmetry.space_group_name_H-M   'P 1'
#
loop_
_entity.id
_entity.type
_entity.pdbx_description
1 polymer ?
#
loop_
_entity_poly.entity_id
_entity_poly.type
_entity_poly.pdbx_seq_one_letter_code
_entity_poly.pdbx_strand_id
1 'polypeptide(L)'
;MCTLCTVPSTSADILHCHGVCHCGKCECDEDWFGEACQYQEDCNLTNKKSKELCRNPQGVVCSNAGSCHCGSCMCHNPDGKSLVTGRFCECDDSECLDEDNGEVCGGHGQCYCGNCYCAAGWHGDKCELQCDISPWESKRRCTSPDGKICSNRGTCICGECTCYDVDPSGDWGDIHGDTCECDERSCHATYDRYSDDFCSGHGQCNCGRCDCKEGWMGKKCEHPLSCSLSLESSLKKCKGTSNMPCFGRGLCQCGQCTCHPPGDTRVHGRNCECDDRQCEDISGEICGGHGFCSCGRCICGDGWFGKLCSFPRTCEMTDAQSKELCETADGVMCNGKGSCHCGRCICSGSPQDWWVSGEYCECDDRECDKHDGLICTGNGMCNCGNCDCWDGWTGNACEIWVGTEY
;
A
#
# COMPACT_ATOMS: atom_id res chain seq x y z
N MET A 1 -20.89 -27.69 48.60
CA MET A 1 -19.95 -28.02 47.51
C MET A 1 -18.99 -26.84 47.42
N CYS A 2 -17.84 -26.93 48.06
CA CYS A 2 -16.84 -25.86 48.01
C CYS A 2 -16.12 -25.91 46.67
N THR A 3 -16.16 -24.81 45.94
CA THR A 3 -15.50 -24.60 44.67
C THR A 3 -13.97 -24.64 44.86
N LEU A 4 -13.30 -25.22 43.87
CA LEU A 4 -11.85 -25.43 43.78
C LEU A 4 -11.02 -24.25 44.28
N CYS A 5 -9.96 -24.54 45.02
CA CYS A 5 -8.82 -23.65 45.18
C CYS A 5 -8.22 -23.43 43.76
N THR A 6 -8.49 -22.29 43.14
CA THR A 6 -8.16 -22.00 41.74
C THR A 6 -6.69 -21.65 41.58
N VAL A 7 -5.90 -22.54 40.98
CA VAL A 7 -4.69 -22.17 40.23
C VAL A 7 -5.11 -21.92 38.78
N PRO A 8 -4.80 -20.77 38.17
CA PRO A 8 -5.07 -20.55 36.75
C PRO A 8 -4.01 -21.29 35.94
N SER A 9 -4.30 -22.51 35.49
CA SER A 9 -3.60 -23.08 34.33
C SER A 9 -4.41 -24.20 33.65
N THR A 10 -4.39 -24.14 32.33
CA THR A 10 -5.23 -24.81 31.34
C THR A 10 -4.77 -26.22 30.99
N SER A 11 -4.61 -27.10 31.97
CA SER A 11 -4.48 -28.53 31.69
C SER A 11 -5.18 -29.34 32.77
N ALA A 12 -6.08 -30.22 32.33
CA ALA A 12 -6.73 -31.22 33.17
C ALA A 12 -5.70 -32.25 33.65
N ASP A 13 -4.87 -31.89 34.62
CA ASP A 13 -3.94 -32.79 35.30
C ASP A 13 -3.94 -32.49 36.80
N ILE A 14 -4.70 -33.32 37.52
CA ILE A 14 -4.55 -33.72 38.92
C ILE A 14 -4.37 -32.56 39.94
N LEU A 15 -5.48 -32.17 40.56
CA LEU A 15 -5.55 -31.38 41.79
C LEU A 15 -4.85 -32.13 42.95
N HIS A 16 -3.53 -32.05 43.06
CA HIS A 16 -2.79 -32.40 44.28
C HIS A 16 -2.70 -31.16 45.17
N CYS A 17 -3.80 -30.78 45.80
CA CYS A 17 -3.70 -29.99 47.02
C CYS A 17 -3.31 -30.97 48.14
N HIS A 18 -2.08 -30.88 48.62
CA HIS A 18 -1.61 -31.60 49.80
C HIS A 18 -2.14 -30.87 51.05
N GLY A 19 -3.47 -30.85 51.21
CA GLY A 19 -4.16 -30.12 52.26
C GLY A 19 -5.68 -30.02 52.08
N VAL A 20 -6.36 -29.42 53.07
CA VAL A 20 -7.81 -29.22 53.09
C VAL A 20 -8.16 -27.75 52.79
N CYS A 21 -8.98 -27.52 51.76
CA CYS A 21 -9.41 -26.17 51.35
C CYS A 21 -10.68 -25.76 52.13
N HIS A 22 -10.56 -24.82 53.07
CA HIS A 22 -11.66 -24.23 53.84
C HIS A 22 -11.92 -22.79 53.37
N CYS A 23 -13.10 -22.54 52.78
CA CYS A 23 -13.54 -21.21 52.31
C CYS A 23 -12.47 -20.42 51.52
N GLY A 24 -11.75 -21.09 50.61
CA GLY A 24 -10.71 -20.46 49.77
C GLY A 24 -9.34 -20.32 50.43
N LYS A 25 -9.16 -20.80 51.66
CA LYS A 25 -7.86 -20.90 52.34
C LYS A 25 -7.45 -22.36 52.46
N CYS A 26 -6.23 -22.70 52.04
CA CYS A 26 -5.69 -24.05 52.21
C CYS A 26 -5.07 -24.22 53.59
N GLU A 27 -5.40 -25.33 54.25
CA GLU A 27 -4.67 -25.86 55.39
C GLU A 27 -3.81 -27.02 54.89
N CYS A 28 -2.49 -26.89 54.95
CA CYS A 28 -1.57 -27.84 54.34
C CYS A 28 -1.32 -29.05 55.24
N ASP A 29 -1.14 -30.21 54.60
CA ASP A 29 -0.69 -31.44 55.25
C ASP A 29 0.74 -31.25 55.80
N GLU A 30 1.17 -32.10 56.75
CA GLU A 30 2.54 -32.07 57.28
C GLU A 30 3.56 -32.15 56.13
N ASP A 31 4.61 -31.32 56.22
CA ASP A 31 5.67 -31.12 55.22
C ASP A 31 5.29 -30.35 53.94
N TRP A 32 4.14 -29.65 53.90
CA TRP A 32 3.73 -28.80 52.78
C TRP A 32 3.39 -27.36 53.21
N PHE A 33 3.71 -26.39 52.37
CA PHE A 33 3.47 -24.97 52.62
C PHE A 33 3.17 -24.17 51.33
N GLY A 34 2.74 -22.92 51.50
CA GLY A 34 2.30 -22.02 50.42
C GLY A 34 0.78 -21.80 50.41
N GLU A 35 0.30 -20.80 49.67
CA GLU A 35 -1.13 -20.42 49.67
C GLU A 35 -2.08 -21.51 49.12
N ALA A 36 -1.54 -22.40 48.27
CA ALA A 36 -2.23 -23.54 47.69
C ALA A 36 -1.61 -24.89 48.12
N CYS A 37 -0.76 -24.91 49.15
CA CYS A 37 0.03 -26.08 49.56
C CYS A 37 0.87 -26.67 48.42
N GLN A 38 1.46 -25.78 47.62
CA GLN A 38 2.16 -26.12 46.38
C GLN A 38 3.65 -26.40 46.56
N TYR A 39 4.21 -26.18 47.76
CA TYR A 39 5.64 -26.35 48.05
C TYR A 39 5.84 -27.40 49.15
N GLN A 40 6.80 -28.29 48.94
CA GLN A 40 7.21 -29.28 49.92
C GLN A 40 8.32 -28.68 50.81
N GLU A 41 8.24 -28.86 52.13
CA GLU A 41 9.26 -28.41 53.10
C GLU A 41 10.56 -29.18 52.90
N ASP A 42 10.50 -30.51 52.86
CA ASP A 42 11.66 -31.38 52.67
C ASP A 42 11.83 -31.81 51.21
N CYS A 43 12.88 -31.29 50.57
CA CYS A 43 13.15 -31.57 49.17
C CYS A 43 13.95 -32.85 48.94
N ASN A 44 13.29 -33.87 48.38
CA ASN A 44 13.93 -35.13 47.97
C ASN A 44 14.64 -35.07 46.60
N LEU A 45 14.69 -33.91 45.95
CA LEU A 45 15.32 -33.72 44.65
C LEU A 45 16.73 -33.14 44.77
N THR A 46 17.63 -33.58 43.88
CA THR A 46 18.94 -32.93 43.74
C THR A 46 18.78 -31.53 43.17
N ASN A 47 19.68 -30.60 43.54
CA ASN A 47 19.63 -29.20 43.08
C ASN A 47 19.58 -29.09 41.54
N LYS A 48 20.29 -29.97 40.83
CA LYS A 48 20.27 -30.03 39.36
C LYS A 48 18.89 -30.41 38.81
N LYS A 49 18.28 -31.47 39.35
CA LYS A 49 16.97 -31.97 38.90
C LYS A 49 15.83 -31.01 39.27
N SER A 50 15.92 -30.39 40.45
CA SER A 50 15.03 -29.30 40.87
C SER A 50 15.08 -28.12 39.88
N LYS A 51 16.28 -27.62 39.55
CA LYS A 51 16.44 -26.52 38.58
C LYS A 51 15.99 -26.86 37.17
N GLU A 52 16.10 -28.11 36.74
CA GLU A 52 15.60 -28.56 35.43
C GLU A 52 14.07 -28.46 35.34
N LEU A 53 13.35 -28.83 36.42
CA LEU A 53 11.89 -28.74 36.50
C LEU A 53 11.35 -27.30 36.55
N CYS A 54 12.18 -26.35 37.01
CA CYS A 54 11.87 -24.93 37.08
C CYS A 54 12.22 -24.14 35.80
N ARG A 55 12.71 -24.79 34.73
CA ARG A 55 13.01 -24.11 33.46
C ARG A 55 11.76 -23.99 32.59
N ASN A 56 11.53 -22.78 32.07
CA ASN A 56 10.51 -22.52 31.07
C ASN A 56 10.96 -23.02 29.66
N PRO A 57 10.09 -22.97 28.63
CA PRO A 57 10.43 -23.39 27.26
C PRO A 57 11.60 -22.62 26.62
N GLN A 58 11.90 -21.42 27.12
CA GLN A 58 13.04 -20.59 26.70
C GLN A 58 14.33 -20.93 27.47
N GLY A 59 14.29 -21.90 28.39
CA GLY A 59 15.44 -22.36 29.17
C GLY A 59 15.77 -21.51 30.40
N VAL A 60 14.95 -20.50 30.70
CA VAL A 60 15.12 -19.59 31.86
C VAL A 60 14.49 -20.21 33.09
N VAL A 61 15.20 -20.18 34.23
CA VAL A 61 14.69 -20.71 35.50
C VAL A 61 13.79 -19.66 36.16
N CYS A 62 12.52 -20.01 36.40
CA CYS A 62 11.52 -19.14 37.03
C CYS A 62 11.46 -17.71 36.44
N SER A 63 11.66 -17.60 35.12
CA SER A 63 11.64 -16.34 34.35
C SER A 63 12.45 -15.19 34.96
N ASN A 64 13.47 -15.51 35.77
CA ASN A 64 14.21 -14.56 36.63
C ASN A 64 13.36 -13.75 37.64
N ALA A 65 12.05 -14.02 37.74
CA ALA A 65 11.12 -13.34 38.62
C ALA A 65 10.75 -14.19 39.85
N GLY A 66 11.39 -15.36 40.03
CA GLY A 66 11.16 -16.25 41.16
C GLY A 66 12.40 -17.02 41.60
N SER A 67 12.28 -17.73 42.71
CA SER A 67 13.28 -18.67 43.23
C SER A 67 12.78 -20.11 43.08
N CYS A 68 13.64 -21.01 42.59
CA CYS A 68 13.26 -22.41 42.40
C CYS A 68 13.39 -23.20 43.71
N HIS A 69 12.28 -23.76 44.19
CA HIS A 69 12.22 -24.65 45.35
C HIS A 69 11.65 -26.00 44.96
N CYS A 70 12.45 -27.05 45.10
CA CYS A 70 12.09 -28.43 44.82
C CYS A 70 11.31 -28.70 43.51
N GLY A 71 11.71 -28.05 42.41
CA GLY A 71 11.07 -28.21 41.10
C GLY A 71 9.86 -27.32 40.85
N SER A 72 9.51 -26.44 41.78
CA SER A 72 8.47 -25.41 41.65
C SER A 72 9.06 -24.01 41.81
N CYS A 73 8.55 -23.04 41.05
CA CYS A 73 8.98 -21.65 41.14
C CYS A 73 8.18 -20.88 42.19
N MET A 74 8.89 -20.26 43.14
CA MET A 74 8.34 -19.32 44.12
C MET A 74 8.54 -17.89 43.59
N CYS A 75 7.48 -17.28 43.07
CA CYS A 75 7.55 -15.95 42.48
C CYS A 75 7.81 -14.87 43.54
N HIS A 76 8.69 -13.93 43.24
CA HIS A 76 9.02 -12.83 44.13
C HIS A 76 7.89 -11.80 44.11
N ASN A 77 7.35 -11.50 45.29
CA ASN A 77 6.32 -10.48 45.48
C ASN A 77 6.83 -9.41 46.46
N PRO A 78 7.67 -8.47 45.99
CA PRO A 78 8.32 -7.48 46.86
C PRO A 78 7.33 -6.59 47.62
N ASP A 79 6.17 -6.31 47.05
CA ASP A 79 5.15 -5.40 47.63
C ASP A 79 3.98 -6.12 48.30
N GLY A 80 4.01 -7.45 48.41
CA GLY A 80 2.94 -8.24 49.01
C GLY A 80 1.62 -8.26 48.22
N LYS A 81 1.57 -7.69 47.01
CA LYS A 81 0.39 -7.60 46.14
C LYS A 81 0.25 -8.75 45.11
N SER A 82 1.04 -9.82 45.22
CA SER A 82 1.00 -11.00 44.32
C SER A 82 0.84 -10.67 42.84
N LEU A 83 1.73 -9.81 42.31
CA LEU A 83 1.69 -9.32 40.93
C LEU A 83 2.41 -10.25 39.94
N VAL A 84 3.32 -11.09 40.43
CA VAL A 84 4.03 -12.05 39.57
C VAL A 84 3.44 -13.44 39.80
N THR A 85 2.85 -14.01 38.75
CA THR A 85 2.12 -15.29 38.79
C THR A 85 2.55 -16.22 37.64
N GLY A 86 2.04 -17.45 37.64
CA GLY A 86 2.38 -18.48 36.65
C GLY A 86 3.33 -19.57 37.17
N ARG A 87 3.42 -20.68 36.43
CA ARG A 87 4.19 -21.88 36.85
C ARG A 87 5.69 -21.61 36.92
N PHE A 88 6.16 -20.73 36.06
CA PHE A 88 7.54 -20.30 35.95
C PHE A 88 7.68 -18.80 36.23
N CYS A 89 6.71 -18.16 36.92
CA CYS A 89 6.69 -16.71 37.18
C CYS A 89 6.74 -15.86 35.90
N GLU A 90 6.05 -16.32 34.86
CA GLU A 90 6.04 -15.73 33.52
C GLU A 90 5.03 -14.58 33.35
N CYS A 91 4.09 -14.43 34.28
CA CYS A 91 3.07 -13.40 34.22
C CYS A 91 3.41 -12.29 35.21
N ASP A 92 3.54 -11.08 34.72
CA ASP A 92 3.71 -9.87 35.53
C ASP A 92 2.49 -8.97 35.33
N ASP A 93 1.64 -8.89 36.34
CA ASP A 93 0.40 -8.12 36.33
C ASP A 93 0.64 -6.66 36.74
N SER A 94 1.90 -6.22 36.87
CA SER A 94 2.23 -4.81 37.10
C SER A 94 1.80 -3.89 35.95
N GLU A 95 1.75 -4.40 34.71
CA GLU A 95 1.23 -3.68 33.54
C GLU A 95 -0.25 -3.26 33.70
N CYS A 96 -1.01 -4.04 34.47
CA CYS A 96 -2.42 -3.77 34.74
C CYS A 96 -2.64 -2.77 35.88
N LEU A 97 -1.59 -2.43 36.65
CA LEU A 97 -1.67 -1.38 37.65
C LEU A 97 -1.73 -0.02 36.96
N ASP A 98 -2.62 0.80 37.46
CA ASP A 98 -2.66 2.21 37.15
C ASP A 98 -1.84 2.95 38.22
N GLU A 99 -0.82 3.70 37.77
CA GLU A 99 0.14 4.39 38.64
C GLU A 99 -0.50 5.57 39.39
N ASP A 100 -1.61 6.12 38.87
CA ASP A 100 -2.25 7.31 39.42
C ASP A 100 -3.23 6.98 40.56
N ASN A 101 -3.96 5.87 40.45
CA ASN A 101 -4.96 5.44 41.44
C ASN A 101 -4.52 4.21 42.27
N GLY A 102 -3.50 3.47 41.82
CA GLY A 102 -3.02 2.25 42.46
C GLY A 102 -3.97 1.05 42.33
N GLU A 103 -4.97 1.14 41.45
CA GLU A 103 -5.98 0.12 41.19
C GLU A 103 -5.57 -0.76 39.99
N VAL A 104 -5.93 -2.05 40.05
CA VAL A 104 -5.70 -2.99 38.95
C VAL A 104 -6.89 -2.89 37.99
N CYS A 105 -6.62 -2.62 36.72
CA CYS A 105 -7.65 -2.43 35.68
C CYS A 105 -8.71 -1.39 36.08
N GLY A 106 -8.24 -0.23 36.60
CA GLY A 106 -9.09 0.91 36.96
C GLY A 106 -10.19 0.60 37.97
N GLY A 107 -10.04 -0.48 38.76
CA GLY A 107 -11.06 -0.94 39.72
C GLY A 107 -12.29 -1.60 39.07
N HIS A 108 -12.28 -1.76 37.75
CA HIS A 108 -13.43 -2.19 36.96
C HIS A 108 -13.16 -3.42 36.08
N GLY A 109 -12.09 -4.15 36.36
CA GLY A 109 -11.73 -5.37 35.63
C GLY A 109 -10.91 -6.35 36.45
N GLN A 110 -10.55 -7.46 35.81
CA GLN A 110 -9.61 -8.45 36.34
C GLN A 110 -8.39 -8.52 35.43
N CYS A 111 -7.19 -8.45 36.00
CA CYS A 111 -5.96 -8.65 35.24
C CYS A 111 -5.64 -10.13 35.13
N TYR A 112 -5.25 -10.56 33.94
CA TYR A 112 -4.67 -11.87 33.70
C TYR A 112 -3.44 -11.71 32.80
N CYS A 113 -2.25 -11.92 33.37
CA CYS A 113 -0.97 -11.92 32.68
C CYS A 113 -0.77 -10.64 31.85
N GLY A 114 -0.90 -9.48 32.50
CA GLY A 114 -0.72 -8.16 31.88
C GLY A 114 -1.87 -7.68 30.99
N ASN A 115 -3.00 -8.39 30.94
CA ASN A 115 -4.18 -7.99 30.16
C ASN A 115 -5.41 -7.80 31.05
N CYS A 116 -6.08 -6.66 30.92
CA CYS A 116 -7.30 -6.36 31.66
C CYS A 116 -8.55 -6.90 30.98
N TYR A 117 -9.37 -7.60 31.75
CA TYR A 117 -10.67 -8.11 31.35
C TYR A 117 -11.75 -7.31 32.08
N CYS A 118 -12.36 -6.38 31.35
CA CYS A 118 -13.26 -5.38 31.92
C CYS A 118 -14.64 -5.94 32.27
N ALA A 119 -15.23 -5.39 33.33
CA ALA A 119 -16.61 -5.61 33.68
C ALA A 119 -17.56 -5.03 32.61
N ALA A 120 -18.80 -5.51 32.58
CA ALA A 120 -19.79 -5.06 31.60
C ALA A 120 -19.99 -3.53 31.70
N GLY A 121 -19.91 -2.85 30.56
CA GLY A 121 -19.99 -1.39 30.46
C GLY A 121 -18.65 -0.66 30.66
N TRP A 122 -17.55 -1.38 30.89
CA TRP A 122 -16.21 -0.82 30.99
C TRP A 122 -15.32 -1.28 29.84
N HIS A 123 -14.51 -0.36 29.33
CA HIS A 123 -13.71 -0.45 28.11
C HIS A 123 -12.38 0.27 28.30
N GLY A 124 -11.46 0.14 27.35
CA GLY A 124 -10.08 0.63 27.45
C GLY A 124 -9.12 -0.49 27.84
N ASP A 125 -7.83 -0.26 27.63
CA ASP A 125 -6.77 -1.26 27.88
C ASP A 125 -6.60 -1.53 29.38
N LYS A 126 -7.01 -0.58 30.25
CA LYS A 126 -7.04 -0.70 31.70
C LYS A 126 -8.45 -0.55 32.28
N CYS A 127 -9.50 -0.73 31.48
CA CYS A 127 -10.92 -0.63 31.90
C CYS A 127 -11.36 0.71 32.50
N GLU A 128 -10.75 1.80 32.05
CA GLU A 128 -10.94 3.15 32.56
C GLU A 128 -12.13 3.90 31.92
N LEU A 129 -12.70 3.37 30.83
CA LEU A 129 -13.75 4.02 30.05
C LEU A 129 -15.12 3.37 30.28
N GLN A 130 -16.13 4.15 30.64
CA GLN A 130 -17.51 3.67 30.76
C GLN A 130 -18.29 3.90 29.44
N CYS A 131 -18.88 2.85 28.88
CA CYS A 131 -19.70 2.93 27.68
C CYS A 131 -21.09 2.28 27.89
N ASP A 132 -22.11 2.84 27.24
CA ASP A 132 -23.49 2.32 27.26
C ASP A 132 -23.72 1.10 26.33
N ILE A 133 -22.68 0.67 25.61
CA ILE A 133 -22.74 -0.40 24.62
C ILE A 133 -21.79 -1.52 24.98
N SER A 134 -22.10 -2.74 24.56
CA SER A 134 -21.27 -3.90 24.88
C SER A 134 -19.91 -3.89 24.15
N PRO A 135 -18.88 -4.58 24.67
CA PRO A 135 -17.57 -4.70 23.99
C PRO A 135 -17.66 -5.25 22.56
N TRP A 136 -18.60 -6.18 22.32
CA TRP A 136 -18.80 -6.74 20.99
C TRP A 136 -19.47 -5.74 20.03
N GLU A 137 -20.41 -4.92 20.50
CA GLU A 137 -21.04 -3.86 19.68
C GLU A 137 -20.06 -2.76 19.35
N SER A 138 -19.24 -2.35 20.32
CA SER A 138 -18.17 -1.39 20.12
C SER A 138 -17.23 -1.86 19.01
N LYS A 139 -16.72 -3.10 19.13
CA LYS A 139 -15.86 -3.72 18.11
C LYS A 139 -16.55 -3.77 16.74
N ARG A 140 -17.83 -4.14 16.68
CA ARG A 140 -18.58 -4.26 15.42
C ARG A 140 -18.72 -2.93 14.70
N ARG A 141 -18.98 -1.84 15.41
CA ARG A 141 -19.15 -0.50 14.81
C ARG A 141 -17.84 0.07 14.25
N CYS A 142 -16.73 -0.19 14.93
CA CYS A 142 -15.41 0.25 14.50
C CYS A 142 -14.74 -0.67 13.46
N THR A 143 -15.38 -1.77 13.06
CA THR A 143 -14.80 -2.70 12.08
C THR A 143 -15.02 -2.16 10.67
N SER A 144 -13.93 -1.82 9.99
CA SER A 144 -13.93 -1.36 8.60
C SER A 144 -14.33 -2.48 7.63
N PRO A 145 -14.66 -2.17 6.35
CA PRO A 145 -14.97 -3.18 5.33
C PRO A 145 -13.87 -4.22 5.13
N ASP A 146 -12.62 -3.85 5.41
CA ASP A 146 -11.44 -4.72 5.32
C ASP A 146 -11.29 -5.65 6.55
N GLY A 147 -12.22 -5.58 7.51
CA GLY A 147 -12.23 -6.37 8.74
C GLY A 147 -11.28 -5.87 9.83
N LYS A 148 -10.69 -4.68 9.66
CA LYS A 148 -9.77 -4.07 10.63
C LYS A 148 -10.52 -3.13 11.56
N ILE A 149 -10.06 -2.98 12.80
CA ILE A 149 -10.62 -1.99 13.73
C ILE A 149 -10.03 -0.63 13.38
N CYS A 150 -10.89 0.35 13.06
CA CYS A 150 -10.50 1.71 12.66
C CYS A 150 -9.38 1.72 11.61
N SER A 151 -9.42 0.77 10.66
CA SER A 151 -8.42 0.61 9.60
C SER A 151 -6.95 0.52 10.07
N ASN A 152 -6.71 0.16 11.34
CA ASN A 152 -5.41 0.24 12.04
C ASN A 152 -4.80 1.66 12.06
N ARG A 153 -5.63 2.69 11.92
CA ARG A 153 -5.27 4.10 11.87
C ARG A 153 -5.98 4.93 12.93
N GLY A 154 -6.52 4.27 13.94
CA GLY A 154 -7.20 4.93 15.04
C GLY A 154 -7.54 3.98 16.18
N THR A 155 -7.95 4.56 17.31
CA THR A 155 -8.45 3.83 18.47
C THR A 155 -9.97 3.76 18.41
N CYS A 156 -10.55 2.59 18.66
CA CYS A 156 -12.00 2.45 18.80
C CYS A 156 -12.42 2.69 20.25
N ILE A 157 -13.27 3.68 20.49
CA ILE A 157 -13.82 4.02 21.81
C ILE A 157 -15.35 4.04 21.71
N CYS A 158 -16.02 3.20 22.50
CA CYS A 158 -17.49 3.10 22.54
C CYS A 158 -18.16 3.01 21.15
N GLY A 159 -17.52 2.33 20.18
CA GLY A 159 -18.05 2.15 18.83
C GLY A 159 -17.83 3.33 17.88
N GLU A 160 -16.97 4.27 18.25
CA GLU A 160 -16.52 5.39 17.43
C GLU A 160 -15.00 5.35 17.28
N CYS A 161 -14.49 5.63 16.08
CA CYS A 161 -13.06 5.62 15.82
C CYS A 161 -12.46 7.02 16.03
N THR A 162 -11.45 7.12 16.88
CA THR A 162 -10.58 8.30 16.99
C THR A 162 -9.36 8.08 16.12
N CYS A 163 -9.31 8.76 14.98
CA CYS A 163 -8.23 8.59 14.00
C CYS A 163 -6.93 9.26 14.48
N TYR A 164 -5.80 8.66 14.15
CA TYR A 164 -4.49 9.23 14.38
C TYR A 164 -4.11 10.14 13.22
N ASP A 165 -3.46 11.28 13.50
CA ASP A 165 -2.93 12.17 12.47
C ASP A 165 -1.65 11.61 11.80
N VAL A 166 -1.11 10.50 12.31
CA VAL A 166 0.13 9.87 11.84
C VAL A 166 -0.16 8.44 11.45
N ASP A 167 0.09 8.09 10.18
CA ASP A 167 -0.01 6.71 9.70
C ASP A 167 1.14 5.85 10.31
N PRO A 168 0.98 4.52 10.45
CA PRO A 168 2.06 3.62 10.83
C PRO A 168 3.39 3.79 10.07
N SER A 169 3.40 4.40 8.88
CA SER A 169 4.62 4.79 8.15
C SER A 169 5.43 5.91 8.81
N GLY A 170 4.84 6.67 9.75
CA GLY A 170 5.43 7.85 10.38
C GLY A 170 5.16 9.16 9.65
N ASP A 171 4.35 9.14 8.59
CA ASP A 171 3.95 10.34 7.86
C ASP A 171 2.65 10.94 8.43
N TRP A 172 2.63 12.26 8.53
CA TRP A 172 1.46 13.04 8.94
C TRP A 172 0.45 13.14 7.79
N GLY A 173 -0.83 12.98 8.08
CA GLY A 173 -1.93 13.17 7.13
C GLY A 173 -3.28 13.33 7.83
N ASP A 174 -4.22 14.00 7.15
CA ASP A 174 -5.57 14.21 7.65
C ASP A 174 -6.40 12.93 7.45
N ILE A 175 -6.30 12.01 8.42
CA ILE A 175 -7.00 10.71 8.41
C ILE A 175 -8.39 10.89 9.02
N HIS A 176 -9.41 10.45 8.31
CA HIS A 176 -10.81 10.62 8.73
C HIS A 176 -11.71 9.48 8.21
N GLY A 177 -13.01 9.58 8.48
CA GLY A 177 -14.02 8.55 8.16
C GLY A 177 -14.45 7.77 9.40
N ASP A 178 -15.61 7.11 9.32
CA ASP A 178 -16.22 6.43 10.47
C ASP A 178 -15.33 5.30 11.02
N THR A 179 -14.47 4.74 10.17
CA THR A 179 -13.48 3.71 10.51
C THR A 179 -12.05 4.09 10.15
N CYS A 180 -11.74 5.39 10.08
CA CYS A 180 -10.41 5.94 9.72
C CYS A 180 -9.85 5.40 8.40
N GLU A 181 -10.73 5.11 7.44
CA GLU A 181 -10.38 4.56 6.14
C GLU A 181 -9.93 5.63 5.13
N CYS A 182 -10.23 6.91 5.39
CA CYS A 182 -9.88 8.00 4.50
C CYS A 182 -8.55 8.64 4.89
N ASP A 183 -7.81 9.05 3.87
CA ASP A 183 -6.58 9.82 3.98
C ASP A 183 -6.63 10.88 2.89
N GLU A 184 -6.45 12.15 3.22
CA GLU A 184 -6.52 13.27 2.27
C GLU A 184 -5.46 13.16 1.15
N ARG A 185 -4.37 12.40 1.34
CA ARG A 185 -3.43 12.05 0.24
C ARG A 185 -4.11 11.27 -0.88
N SER A 186 -5.19 10.54 -0.57
CA SER A 186 -6.01 9.82 -1.55
C SER A 186 -6.78 10.79 -2.47
N CYS A 187 -6.90 12.07 -2.09
CA CYS A 187 -7.52 13.10 -2.90
C CYS A 187 -6.64 13.59 -4.06
N HIS A 188 -5.36 13.19 -4.14
CA HIS A 188 -4.53 13.49 -5.32
C HIS A 188 -5.17 13.03 -6.64
N ALA A 189 -5.91 11.92 -6.64
CA ALA A 189 -6.64 11.45 -7.83
C ALA A 189 -7.76 12.42 -8.26
N THR A 190 -8.31 13.17 -7.29
CA THR A 190 -9.38 14.17 -7.49
C THR A 190 -8.87 15.56 -7.83
N TYR A 191 -7.55 15.78 -7.72
CA TYR A 191 -6.93 17.03 -8.14
C TYR A 191 -7.18 17.26 -9.64
N ASP A 192 -7.71 18.44 -9.96
CA ASP A 192 -7.90 18.91 -11.31
C ASP A 192 -6.82 19.95 -11.62
N ARG A 193 -5.87 19.55 -12.47
CA ARG A 193 -4.76 20.40 -12.91
C ARG A 193 -5.22 21.67 -13.63
N TYR A 194 -6.44 21.69 -14.18
CA TYR A 194 -6.93 22.85 -14.94
C TYR A 194 -7.61 23.90 -14.08
N SER A 195 -8.25 23.52 -12.98
CA SER A 195 -8.73 24.46 -11.96
C SER A 195 -7.67 24.79 -10.92
N ASP A 196 -6.59 24.00 -10.86
CA ASP A 196 -5.59 24.00 -9.79
C ASP A 196 -6.24 23.80 -8.42
N ASP A 197 -7.22 22.89 -8.37
CA ASP A 197 -8.03 22.64 -7.17
C ASP A 197 -8.51 21.19 -7.11
N PHE A 198 -8.83 20.70 -5.92
CA PHE A 198 -9.46 19.39 -5.74
C PHE A 198 -10.94 19.47 -6.11
N CYS A 199 -11.46 18.44 -6.77
CA CYS A 199 -12.86 18.41 -7.20
C CYS A 199 -13.29 19.67 -7.98
N SER A 200 -12.37 20.17 -8.82
CA SER A 200 -12.52 21.38 -9.62
C SER A 200 -12.97 22.63 -8.81
N GLY A 201 -12.77 22.65 -7.49
CA GLY A 201 -13.26 23.69 -6.56
C GLY A 201 -14.78 23.64 -6.29
N HIS A 202 -15.47 22.67 -6.89
CA HIS A 202 -16.92 22.52 -6.90
C HIS A 202 -17.40 21.32 -6.08
N GLY A 203 -16.52 20.72 -5.27
CA GLY A 203 -16.88 19.65 -4.35
C GLY A 203 -15.92 19.57 -3.16
N GLN A 204 -16.24 18.70 -2.22
CA GLN A 204 -15.34 18.30 -1.15
C GLN A 204 -14.83 16.90 -1.46
N CYS A 205 -13.53 16.66 -1.28
CA CYS A 205 -12.99 15.32 -1.42
C CYS A 205 -13.28 14.50 -0.16
N ASN A 206 -13.84 13.31 -0.34
CA ASN A 206 -14.09 12.32 0.70
C ASN A 206 -13.53 10.99 0.21
N CYS A 207 -12.45 10.50 0.86
CA CYS A 207 -11.88 9.19 0.55
C CYS A 207 -11.47 9.01 -0.94
N GLY A 208 -10.90 10.05 -1.57
CA GLY A 208 -10.49 10.01 -2.98
C GLY A 208 -11.65 10.12 -3.99
N ARG A 209 -12.86 10.46 -3.53
CA ARG A 209 -14.04 10.75 -4.35
C ARG A 209 -14.53 12.18 -4.08
N CYS A 210 -15.06 12.83 -5.10
CA CYS A 210 -15.66 14.15 -4.94
C CYS A 210 -17.15 14.09 -4.63
N ASP A 211 -17.56 14.79 -3.57
CA ASP A 211 -18.94 15.13 -3.29
C ASP A 211 -19.23 16.54 -3.79
N CYS A 212 -19.97 16.60 -4.91
CA CYS A 212 -20.21 17.85 -5.62
C CYS A 212 -21.22 18.74 -4.92
N LYS A 213 -20.94 20.05 -4.92
CA LYS A 213 -21.88 21.09 -4.49
C LYS A 213 -23.12 21.07 -5.39
N GLU A 214 -24.24 21.54 -4.85
CA GLU A 214 -25.50 21.64 -5.60
C GLU A 214 -25.28 22.40 -6.92
N GLY A 215 -25.78 21.84 -8.02
CA GLY A 215 -25.57 22.39 -9.36
C GLY A 215 -24.34 21.87 -10.11
N TRP A 216 -23.54 20.97 -9.53
CA TRP A 216 -22.36 20.36 -10.18
C TRP A 216 -22.43 18.83 -10.22
N MET A 217 -21.76 18.25 -11.22
CA MET A 217 -21.69 16.81 -11.49
C MET A 217 -20.37 16.44 -12.18
N GLY A 218 -20.10 15.14 -12.30
CA GLY A 218 -18.84 14.63 -12.85
C GLY A 218 -18.01 13.93 -11.76
N LYS A 219 -16.92 13.26 -12.14
CA LYS A 219 -16.09 12.51 -11.17
C LYS A 219 -15.26 13.45 -10.28
N LYS A 220 -14.92 14.62 -10.83
CA LYS A 220 -14.19 15.71 -10.18
C LYS A 220 -15.08 16.94 -10.01
N CYS A 221 -16.39 16.82 -10.11
CA CYS A 221 -17.32 17.97 -10.09
C CYS A 221 -17.03 19.01 -11.17
N GLU A 222 -16.53 18.54 -12.30
CA GLU A 222 -16.05 19.37 -13.38
C GLU A 222 -17.20 20.01 -14.17
N HIS A 223 -18.43 19.45 -14.15
CA HIS A 223 -19.53 19.86 -15.01
C HIS A 223 -20.72 20.50 -14.27
N PRO A 224 -21.33 21.57 -14.79
CA PRO A 224 -22.57 22.09 -14.24
C PRO A 224 -23.79 21.23 -14.64
N LEU A 225 -24.69 20.99 -13.69
CA LEU A 225 -25.96 20.26 -13.89
C LEU A 225 -26.90 20.96 -14.88
N SER A 226 -26.92 22.29 -14.85
CA SER A 226 -27.69 23.11 -15.80
C SER A 226 -26.76 23.94 -16.65
N CYS A 227 -26.86 23.79 -17.97
CA CYS A 227 -26.05 24.59 -18.87
C CYS A 227 -26.68 25.96 -19.12
N SER A 228 -26.00 27.02 -18.68
CA SER A 228 -26.39 28.42 -18.95
C SER A 228 -25.96 28.91 -20.34
N LEU A 229 -25.17 28.13 -21.07
CA LEU A 229 -24.66 28.47 -22.39
C LEU A 229 -25.58 27.95 -23.49
N SER A 230 -25.68 28.71 -24.59
CA SER A 230 -26.24 28.18 -25.84
C SER A 230 -25.34 27.06 -26.40
N LEU A 231 -25.94 26.16 -27.19
CA LEU A 231 -25.22 25.05 -27.83
C LEU A 231 -24.01 25.54 -28.66
N GLU A 232 -24.17 26.64 -29.38
CA GLU A 232 -23.10 27.25 -30.19
C GLU A 232 -21.96 27.79 -29.32
N SER A 233 -22.29 28.50 -28.22
CA SER A 233 -21.31 29.01 -27.27
C SER A 233 -20.55 27.88 -26.57
N SER A 234 -21.25 26.79 -26.23
CA SER A 234 -20.66 25.58 -25.67
C SER A 234 -19.66 24.96 -26.65
N LEU A 235 -20.06 24.70 -27.90
CA LEU A 235 -19.18 24.12 -28.91
C LEU A 235 -17.97 24.99 -29.20
N LYS A 236 -18.14 26.32 -29.25
CA LYS A 236 -17.04 27.27 -29.45
C LYS A 236 -15.99 27.19 -28.34
N LYS A 237 -16.40 27.04 -27.08
CA LYS A 237 -15.48 26.84 -25.96
C LYS A 237 -14.76 25.49 -26.04
N CYS A 238 -15.48 24.42 -26.37
CA CYS A 238 -14.91 23.08 -26.49
C CYS A 238 -13.97 22.91 -27.69
N LYS A 239 -14.09 23.76 -28.70
CA LYS A 239 -13.24 23.71 -29.90
C LYS A 239 -11.81 24.15 -29.61
N GLY A 240 -11.61 25.13 -28.71
CA GLY A 240 -10.28 25.62 -28.35
C GLY A 240 -9.48 26.04 -29.60
N THR A 241 -8.29 25.46 -29.76
CA THR A 241 -7.40 25.64 -30.93
C THR A 241 -7.64 24.64 -32.07
N SER A 242 -8.47 23.62 -31.84
CA SER A 242 -8.77 22.56 -32.80
C SER A 242 -9.87 22.97 -33.79
N ASN A 243 -10.00 22.22 -34.90
CA ASN A 243 -11.13 22.37 -35.82
C ASN A 243 -12.40 21.63 -35.34
N MET A 244 -12.23 20.61 -34.50
CA MET A 244 -13.29 19.81 -33.89
C MET A 244 -13.44 20.10 -32.39
N PRO A 245 -14.67 20.05 -31.83
CA PRO A 245 -14.86 20.12 -30.38
C PRO A 245 -14.12 18.96 -29.71
N CYS A 246 -13.44 19.26 -28.61
CA CYS A 246 -12.68 18.30 -27.80
C CYS A 246 -11.68 17.46 -28.61
N PHE A 247 -11.07 18.06 -29.65
CA PHE A 247 -10.12 17.41 -30.57
C PHE A 247 -10.64 16.11 -31.22
N GLY A 248 -11.97 15.91 -31.23
CA GLY A 248 -12.61 14.68 -31.70
C GLY A 248 -12.42 13.46 -30.77
N ARG A 249 -11.84 13.67 -29.58
CA ARG A 249 -11.46 12.62 -28.61
C ARG A 249 -12.31 12.67 -27.33
N GLY A 250 -13.34 13.50 -27.30
CA GLY A 250 -14.18 13.68 -26.12
C GLY A 250 -15.56 14.24 -26.46
N LEU A 251 -16.43 14.22 -25.45
CA LEU A 251 -17.75 14.81 -25.51
C LEU A 251 -17.71 16.26 -24.99
N CYS A 252 -18.31 17.19 -25.74
CA CYS A 252 -18.46 18.56 -25.29
C CYS A 252 -19.78 18.74 -24.53
N GLN A 253 -19.70 19.13 -23.26
CA GLN A 253 -20.86 19.46 -22.44
C GLN A 253 -20.65 20.83 -21.76
N CYS A 254 -21.54 21.77 -22.06
CA CYS A 254 -21.53 23.13 -21.53
C CYS A 254 -20.19 23.88 -21.61
N GLY A 255 -19.45 23.72 -22.71
CA GLY A 255 -18.16 24.36 -22.92
C GLY A 255 -16.98 23.70 -22.22
N GLN A 256 -17.17 22.49 -21.68
CA GLN A 256 -16.14 21.63 -21.11
C GLN A 256 -16.10 20.29 -21.84
N CYS A 257 -14.91 19.70 -21.91
CA CYS A 257 -14.68 18.44 -22.60
C CYS A 257 -14.50 17.29 -21.61
N THR A 258 -15.24 16.21 -21.81
CA THR A 258 -14.99 14.93 -21.14
C THR A 258 -14.24 14.03 -22.12
N CYS A 259 -12.98 13.70 -21.82
CA CYS A 259 -12.17 12.88 -22.71
C CYS A 259 -12.59 11.41 -22.68
N HIS A 260 -12.44 10.74 -23.82
CA HIS A 260 -12.81 9.35 -24.00
C HIS A 260 -11.60 8.46 -24.36
N PRO A 261 -11.64 7.17 -23.99
CA PRO A 261 -12.70 6.50 -23.23
C PRO A 261 -12.74 6.93 -21.75
N PRO A 262 -13.94 6.99 -21.13
CA PRO A 262 -14.08 7.50 -19.77
C PRO A 262 -13.36 6.57 -18.78
N GLY A 263 -12.42 7.14 -18.00
CA GLY A 263 -11.57 6.38 -17.08
C GLY A 263 -10.17 6.07 -17.62
N ASP A 264 -9.90 6.35 -18.89
CA ASP A 264 -8.55 6.34 -19.42
C ASP A 264 -7.88 7.70 -19.19
N THR A 265 -6.85 7.74 -18.37
CA THR A 265 -6.11 8.96 -18.02
C THR A 265 -5.13 9.41 -19.09
N ARG A 266 -4.87 8.59 -20.12
CA ARG A 266 -3.89 8.88 -21.17
C ARG A 266 -4.34 10.01 -22.09
N VAL A 267 -5.65 10.17 -22.30
CA VAL A 267 -6.19 11.31 -23.06
C VAL A 267 -6.61 12.39 -22.08
N HIS A 268 -5.90 13.51 -22.10
CA HIS A 268 -6.14 14.65 -21.23
C HIS A 268 -5.97 15.95 -22.01
N GLY A 269 -6.14 17.08 -21.34
CA GLY A 269 -6.26 18.38 -21.99
C GLY A 269 -7.59 19.05 -21.67
N ARG A 270 -7.59 20.38 -21.63
CA ARG A 270 -8.84 21.16 -21.45
C ARG A 270 -9.84 20.85 -22.57
N ASN A 271 -9.30 20.57 -23.75
CA ASN A 271 -10.01 20.23 -24.97
C ASN A 271 -9.64 18.81 -25.45
N CYS A 272 -9.12 17.93 -24.57
CA CYS A 272 -8.66 16.58 -24.93
C CYS A 272 -7.58 16.56 -26.02
N GLU A 273 -6.71 17.57 -26.02
CA GLU A 273 -5.66 17.79 -27.01
C GLU A 273 -4.44 16.89 -26.84
N CYS A 274 -4.24 16.31 -25.65
CA CYS A 274 -3.08 15.50 -25.31
C CYS A 274 -3.43 14.01 -25.25
N ASP A 275 -2.52 13.18 -25.76
CA ASP A 275 -2.62 11.74 -25.69
C ASP A 275 -1.25 11.15 -25.36
N ASP A 276 -1.13 10.58 -24.16
CA ASP A 276 0.12 10.04 -23.66
C ASP A 276 0.58 8.80 -24.44
N ARG A 277 -0.30 8.18 -25.22
CA ARG A 277 0.06 7.08 -26.14
C ARG A 277 1.07 7.53 -27.20
N GLN A 278 1.16 8.85 -27.47
CA GLN A 278 2.19 9.41 -28.35
C GLN A 278 3.62 9.30 -27.77
N CYS A 279 3.73 9.01 -26.47
CA CYS A 279 4.97 8.81 -25.75
C CYS A 279 5.22 7.32 -25.41
N GLU A 280 4.39 6.40 -25.91
CA GLU A 280 4.59 4.96 -25.73
C GLU A 280 5.80 4.50 -26.55
N ASP A 281 6.62 3.64 -25.96
CA ASP A 281 7.69 2.94 -26.67
C ASP A 281 7.18 1.63 -27.32
N ILE A 282 8.10 0.87 -27.94
CA ILE A 282 7.76 -0.39 -28.61
C ILE A 282 7.20 -1.47 -27.66
N SER A 283 7.48 -1.35 -26.36
CA SER A 283 6.92 -2.23 -25.31
C SER A 283 5.56 -1.74 -24.79
N GLY A 284 5.08 -0.57 -25.24
CA GLY A 284 3.85 0.05 -24.74
C GLY A 284 4.04 0.83 -23.44
N GLU A 285 5.28 1.07 -23.00
CA GLU A 285 5.57 1.83 -21.79
C GLU A 285 5.65 3.33 -22.12
N ILE A 286 4.92 4.15 -21.36
CA ILE A 286 4.93 5.61 -21.54
C ILE A 286 6.25 6.14 -21.00
N CYS A 287 7.04 6.78 -21.87
CA CYS A 287 8.36 7.32 -21.51
C CYS A 287 9.27 6.28 -20.82
N GLY A 288 9.20 5.02 -21.28
CA GLY A 288 10.01 3.92 -20.78
C GLY A 288 9.84 3.64 -19.28
N GLY A 289 8.73 4.10 -18.66
CA GLY A 289 8.50 3.99 -17.22
C GLY A 289 9.36 4.91 -16.34
N HIS A 290 10.17 5.78 -16.95
CA HIS A 290 11.16 6.62 -16.25
C HIS A 290 10.92 8.11 -16.41
N GLY A 291 9.68 8.50 -16.67
CA GLY A 291 9.28 9.89 -16.84
C GLY A 291 7.78 10.02 -16.98
N PHE A 292 7.33 11.23 -17.28
CA PHE A 292 5.92 11.49 -17.61
C PHE A 292 5.79 12.13 -18.99
N CYS A 293 4.71 11.81 -19.70
CA CYS A 293 4.42 12.41 -20.99
C CYS A 293 3.74 13.78 -20.78
N SER A 294 4.31 14.81 -21.39
CA SER A 294 3.75 16.15 -21.47
C SER A 294 3.31 16.42 -22.89
N CYS A 295 2.14 15.88 -23.27
CA CYS A 295 1.48 16.14 -24.55
C CYS A 295 2.39 15.84 -25.77
N GLY A 296 2.88 14.60 -25.86
CA GLY A 296 3.76 14.14 -26.94
C GLY A 296 5.26 14.36 -26.71
N ARG A 297 5.65 14.83 -25.52
CA ARG A 297 7.06 14.95 -25.12
C ARG A 297 7.30 14.35 -23.74
N CYS A 298 8.23 13.40 -23.65
CA CYS A 298 8.65 12.86 -22.36
C CYS A 298 9.50 13.85 -21.56
N ILE A 299 9.16 13.97 -20.28
CA ILE A 299 9.97 14.64 -19.27
C ILE A 299 10.54 13.55 -18.37
N CYS A 300 11.85 13.32 -18.51
CA CYS A 300 12.53 12.24 -17.81
C CYS A 300 12.75 12.57 -16.34
N GLY A 301 12.57 11.57 -15.50
CA GLY A 301 12.93 11.63 -14.09
C GLY A 301 14.44 11.74 -13.87
N ASP A 302 14.82 11.94 -12.61
CA ASP A 302 16.21 12.09 -12.24
C ASP A 302 17.02 10.83 -12.61
N GLY A 303 18.19 11.05 -13.20
CA GLY A 303 19.05 9.97 -13.65
C GLY A 303 18.66 9.35 -15.00
N TRP A 304 17.62 9.81 -15.70
CA TRP A 304 17.22 9.28 -17.01
C TRP A 304 17.25 10.33 -18.12
N PHE A 305 17.44 9.89 -19.36
CA PHE A 305 17.42 10.77 -20.54
C PHE A 305 17.07 10.00 -21.83
N GLY A 306 16.98 10.75 -22.93
CA GLY A 306 16.52 10.26 -24.23
C GLY A 306 15.10 10.72 -24.55
N LYS A 307 14.67 10.54 -25.81
CA LYS A 307 13.33 10.95 -26.28
C LYS A 307 12.20 10.26 -25.50
N LEU A 308 12.42 9.01 -25.12
CA LEU A 308 11.49 8.18 -24.34
C LEU A 308 12.05 7.81 -22.96
N CYS A 309 13.04 8.55 -22.46
CA CYS A 309 13.64 8.32 -21.13
C CYS A 309 14.22 6.90 -20.89
N SER A 310 14.56 6.19 -21.96
CA SER A 310 15.01 4.80 -21.90
C SER A 310 16.50 4.63 -21.54
N PHE A 311 17.25 5.72 -21.32
CA PHE A 311 18.68 5.66 -21.06
C PHE A 311 19.04 6.19 -19.66
N PRO A 312 19.79 5.43 -18.84
CA PRO A 312 20.31 5.91 -17.57
C PRO A 312 21.48 6.86 -17.78
N ARG A 313 21.53 7.96 -17.03
CA ARG A 313 22.63 8.96 -17.07
C ARG A 313 23.90 8.44 -16.42
N THR A 314 23.77 7.57 -15.42
CA THR A 314 24.91 6.96 -14.73
C THR A 314 25.40 5.75 -15.49
N CYS A 315 26.72 5.63 -15.61
CA CYS A 315 27.39 4.54 -16.30
C CYS A 315 28.23 3.75 -15.31
N GLU A 316 27.83 2.51 -15.03
CA GLU A 316 28.62 1.60 -14.18
C GLU A 316 29.59 0.74 -15.00
N MET A 317 30.23 1.35 -16.00
CA MET A 317 31.25 0.71 -16.82
C MET A 317 32.29 1.71 -17.31
N THR A 318 33.47 1.23 -17.67
CA THR A 318 34.52 2.09 -18.23
C THR A 318 34.22 2.44 -19.70
N ASP A 319 34.74 3.58 -20.17
CA ASP A 319 34.59 3.99 -21.58
C ASP A 319 35.09 2.94 -22.57
N ALA A 320 36.10 2.15 -22.19
CA ALA A 320 36.63 1.07 -23.03
C ALA A 320 35.61 -0.08 -23.17
N GLN A 321 35.02 -0.52 -22.05
CA GLN A 321 33.99 -1.57 -22.06
C GLN A 321 32.72 -1.10 -22.77
N SER A 322 32.31 0.16 -22.54
CA SER A 322 31.18 0.75 -23.26
C SER A 322 31.43 0.78 -24.77
N LYS A 323 32.66 1.10 -25.21
CA LYS A 323 32.98 1.16 -26.63
C LYS A 323 32.92 -0.22 -27.28
N GLU A 324 33.50 -1.23 -26.64
CA GLU A 324 33.53 -2.61 -27.14
C GLU A 324 32.12 -3.16 -27.41
N LEU A 325 31.13 -2.81 -26.59
CA LEU A 325 29.75 -3.26 -26.75
C LEU A 325 28.99 -2.58 -27.90
N CYS A 326 29.41 -1.38 -28.31
CA CYS A 326 28.76 -0.59 -29.36
C CYS A 326 29.51 -0.62 -30.70
N GLU A 327 30.71 -1.21 -30.73
CA GLU A 327 31.56 -1.31 -31.90
C GLU A 327 31.13 -2.52 -32.73
N THR A 328 30.87 -2.30 -34.03
CA THR A 328 30.53 -3.38 -34.96
C THR A 328 31.78 -4.17 -35.38
N ALA A 329 31.60 -5.32 -36.04
CA ALA A 329 32.71 -6.16 -36.53
C ALA A 329 33.69 -5.41 -37.47
N ASP A 330 33.22 -4.34 -38.13
CA ASP A 330 34.01 -3.50 -39.02
C ASP A 330 34.73 -2.35 -38.29
N GLY A 331 34.67 -2.29 -36.96
CA GLY A 331 35.29 -1.25 -36.14
C GLY A 331 34.52 0.08 -36.15
N VAL A 332 33.26 0.07 -36.60
CA VAL A 332 32.43 1.27 -36.69
C VAL A 332 31.47 1.32 -35.50
N MET A 333 31.57 2.39 -34.70
CA MET A 333 30.68 2.65 -33.57
C MET A 333 29.25 2.92 -34.06
N CYS A 334 28.28 2.12 -33.62
CA CYS A 334 26.84 2.30 -33.92
C CYS A 334 26.55 2.55 -35.42
N ASN A 335 27.24 1.80 -36.30
CA ASN A 335 27.19 1.94 -37.77
C ASN A 335 27.40 3.38 -38.30
N GLY A 336 27.98 4.28 -37.50
CA GLY A 336 28.12 5.70 -37.84
C GLY A 336 26.80 6.48 -37.85
N LYS A 337 25.67 5.83 -37.51
CA LYS A 337 24.33 6.42 -37.47
C LYS A 337 23.89 6.78 -36.04
N GLY A 338 24.75 6.63 -35.03
CA GLY A 338 24.43 6.86 -33.62
C GLY A 338 25.62 7.22 -32.74
N SER A 339 25.36 7.42 -31.45
CA SER A 339 26.38 7.57 -30.41
C SER A 339 26.28 6.43 -29.39
N CYS A 340 27.41 5.98 -28.85
CA CYS A 340 27.40 4.97 -27.81
C CYS A 340 27.29 5.58 -26.42
N HIS A 341 26.41 5.04 -25.59
CA HIS A 341 26.27 5.40 -24.19
C HIS A 341 26.09 4.14 -23.34
N CYS A 342 27.03 3.84 -22.46
CA CYS A 342 26.99 2.69 -21.54
C CYS A 342 26.73 1.36 -22.22
N GLY A 343 27.43 1.10 -23.33
CA GLY A 343 27.34 -0.13 -24.09
C GLY A 343 26.07 -0.26 -24.92
N ARG A 344 25.28 0.82 -25.08
CA ARG A 344 24.11 0.85 -25.95
C ARG A 344 24.20 1.99 -26.97
N CYS A 345 23.84 1.71 -28.21
CA CYS A 345 23.77 2.72 -29.26
C CYS A 345 22.49 3.56 -29.14
N ILE A 346 22.67 4.88 -29.15
CA ILE A 346 21.62 5.89 -29.29
C ILE A 346 21.60 6.31 -30.75
N CYS A 347 20.62 5.80 -31.50
CA CYS A 347 20.51 6.06 -32.93
C CYS A 347 20.05 7.49 -33.23
N SER A 348 20.69 8.11 -34.23
CA SER A 348 20.43 9.48 -34.65
C SER A 348 19.19 9.53 -35.54
N GLY A 349 18.01 9.59 -34.92
CA GLY A 349 16.76 9.95 -35.58
C GLY A 349 16.47 11.45 -35.44
N SER A 350 15.96 12.09 -36.49
CA SER A 350 15.44 13.45 -36.38
C SER A 350 14.24 13.48 -35.42
N PRO A 351 13.92 14.63 -34.78
CA PRO A 351 12.82 14.70 -33.82
C PRO A 351 11.46 14.22 -34.36
N GLN A 352 11.25 14.35 -35.67
CA GLN A 352 10.03 13.94 -36.37
C GLN A 352 9.98 12.46 -36.78
N ASP A 353 11.08 11.70 -36.77
CA ASP A 353 11.08 10.39 -37.41
C ASP A 353 12.06 9.38 -36.79
N TRP A 354 11.60 8.14 -36.71
CA TRP A 354 12.20 6.98 -36.02
C TRP A 354 12.94 6.02 -36.96
N TRP A 355 13.31 6.49 -38.15
CA TRP A 355 13.79 5.61 -39.22
C TRP A 355 15.09 4.86 -38.92
N VAL A 356 15.98 5.35 -38.04
CA VAL A 356 17.20 4.59 -37.67
C VAL A 356 16.94 3.83 -36.38
N SER A 357 16.99 2.50 -36.44
CA SER A 357 16.74 1.59 -35.32
C SER A 357 17.74 0.42 -35.30
N GLY A 358 17.61 -0.50 -34.34
CA GLY A 358 18.54 -1.62 -34.15
C GLY A 358 19.49 -1.45 -32.95
N GLU A 359 20.19 -2.52 -32.58
CA GLU A 359 21.10 -2.54 -31.42
C GLU A 359 22.38 -1.72 -31.68
N TYR A 360 22.79 -1.67 -32.95
CA TYR A 360 23.95 -0.96 -33.47
C TYR A 360 23.55 0.12 -34.48
N CYS A 361 22.28 0.54 -34.53
CA CYS A 361 21.75 1.50 -35.51
C CYS A 361 21.92 1.06 -36.98
N GLU A 362 21.86 -0.25 -37.22
CA GLU A 362 22.01 -0.90 -38.51
C GLU A 362 20.77 -0.76 -39.40
N CYS A 363 19.58 -0.59 -38.80
CA CYS A 363 18.33 -0.50 -39.53
C CYS A 363 18.03 0.94 -39.91
N ASP A 364 17.72 1.20 -41.18
CA ASP A 364 17.29 2.50 -41.67
C ASP A 364 16.05 2.34 -42.54
N ASP A 365 14.89 2.65 -41.98
CA ASP A 365 13.60 2.40 -42.59
C ASP A 365 13.36 3.25 -43.86
N ARG A 366 14.23 4.23 -44.14
CA ARG A 366 14.25 4.96 -45.42
C ARG A 366 14.78 4.13 -46.58
N GLU A 367 15.49 3.04 -46.27
CA GLU A 367 16.04 2.06 -47.22
C GLU A 367 15.01 0.99 -47.61
N CYS A 368 13.84 0.93 -46.95
CA CYS A 368 12.74 0.07 -47.38
C CYS A 368 12.24 0.44 -48.79
N ASP A 369 11.68 -0.58 -49.46
CA ASP A 369 11.13 -0.45 -50.80
C ASP A 369 10.00 0.59 -50.87
N LYS A 370 10.02 1.36 -51.96
CA LYS A 370 9.09 2.46 -52.21
C LYS A 370 8.38 2.24 -53.54
N HIS A 371 7.09 2.51 -53.55
CA HIS A 371 6.30 2.62 -54.77
C HIS A 371 5.53 3.94 -54.73
N ASP A 372 5.52 4.68 -55.85
CA ASP A 372 5.01 6.05 -55.95
C ASP A 372 5.55 7.04 -54.90
N GLY A 373 6.80 6.83 -54.46
CA GLY A 373 7.48 7.72 -53.51
C GLY A 373 7.11 7.52 -52.04
N LEU A 374 6.24 6.54 -51.73
CA LEU A 374 5.83 6.17 -50.37
C LEU A 374 6.54 4.87 -49.93
N ILE A 375 7.13 4.88 -48.73
CA ILE A 375 7.69 3.68 -48.09
C ILE A 375 6.56 2.70 -47.81
N CYS A 376 6.71 1.45 -48.25
CA CYS A 376 5.68 0.41 -48.12
C CYS A 376 4.28 0.86 -48.59
N THR A 377 4.23 1.79 -49.57
CA THR A 377 3.02 2.46 -50.09
C THR A 377 2.08 3.08 -49.05
N GLY A 378 2.50 3.18 -47.78
CA GLY A 378 1.63 3.51 -46.66
C GLY A 378 0.65 2.39 -46.25
N ASN A 379 0.77 1.19 -46.84
CA ASN A 379 -0.07 0.01 -46.57
C ASN A 379 0.68 -1.10 -45.82
N GLY A 380 1.82 -0.76 -45.24
CA GLY A 380 2.67 -1.66 -44.46
C GLY A 380 3.61 -0.87 -43.57
N MET A 381 4.22 -1.56 -42.62
CA MET A 381 5.25 -1.00 -41.76
C MET A 381 6.62 -1.47 -42.23
N CYS A 382 7.57 -0.55 -42.35
CA CYS A 382 8.95 -0.93 -42.63
C CYS A 382 9.57 -1.52 -41.35
N ASN A 383 10.17 -2.69 -41.49
CA ASN A 383 10.94 -3.38 -40.48
C ASN A 383 12.33 -3.67 -41.04
N CYS A 384 13.27 -2.73 -40.84
CA CYS A 384 14.69 -2.90 -41.16
C CYS A 384 14.95 -3.36 -42.61
N GLY A 385 14.41 -2.62 -43.59
CA GLY A 385 14.61 -2.90 -45.01
C GLY A 385 13.59 -3.86 -45.64
N ASN A 386 12.66 -4.42 -44.86
CA ASN A 386 11.53 -5.20 -45.38
C ASN A 386 10.19 -4.54 -45.04
N CYS A 387 9.24 -4.54 -45.98
CA CYS A 387 7.90 -4.06 -45.72
C CYS A 387 7.00 -5.19 -45.20
N ASP A 388 6.49 -5.01 -43.98
CA ASP A 388 5.47 -5.88 -43.40
C ASP A 388 4.09 -5.33 -43.76
N CYS A 389 3.50 -5.94 -44.78
CA CYS A 389 2.23 -5.49 -45.34
C CYS A 389 1.05 -5.77 -44.42
N TRP A 390 0.13 -4.81 -44.36
CA TRP A 390 -1.13 -5.00 -43.65
C TRP A 390 -2.01 -6.02 -44.39
N ASP A 391 -2.96 -6.61 -43.66
CA ASP A 391 -3.84 -7.66 -44.21
C ASP A 391 -4.51 -7.23 -45.52
N GLY A 392 -4.37 -8.08 -46.54
CA GLY A 392 -4.89 -7.82 -47.88
C GLY A 392 -3.92 -7.10 -48.82
N TRP A 393 -2.75 -6.67 -48.36
CA TRP A 393 -1.68 -6.10 -49.18
C TRP A 393 -0.49 -7.05 -49.32
N THR A 394 0.16 -7.04 -50.48
CA THR A 394 1.36 -7.84 -50.80
C THR A 394 2.25 -7.10 -51.79
N GLY A 395 3.39 -7.69 -52.17
CA GLY A 395 4.46 -7.02 -52.91
C GLY A 395 5.58 -6.52 -51.99
N ASN A 396 6.72 -6.17 -52.58
CA ASN A 396 7.91 -5.79 -51.82
C ASN A 396 7.75 -4.42 -51.13
N ALA A 397 6.91 -3.54 -51.69
CA ALA A 397 6.52 -2.26 -51.10
C ALA A 397 5.03 -2.24 -50.70
N CYS A 398 4.41 -3.41 -50.49
CA CYS A 398 2.97 -3.55 -50.19
C CYS A 398 2.04 -2.89 -51.21
N GLU A 399 2.47 -2.84 -52.48
CA GLU A 399 1.81 -2.12 -53.56
C GLU A 399 0.64 -2.88 -54.21
N ILE A 400 0.47 -4.16 -53.88
CA ILE A 400 -0.51 -5.05 -54.51
C ILE A 400 -1.64 -5.36 -53.52
N TRP A 401 -2.87 -4.93 -53.82
CA TRP A 401 -4.05 -5.36 -53.09
C TRP A 401 -4.55 -6.72 -53.59
N VAL A 402 -4.72 -7.67 -52.67
CA VAL A 402 -5.21 -9.04 -52.91
C VAL A 402 -6.52 -9.34 -52.20
N GLY A 403 -7.12 -8.36 -51.53
CA GLY A 403 -8.45 -8.50 -50.95
C GLY A 403 -9.53 -8.70 -52.01
N THR A 404 -10.49 -9.58 -51.74
CA THR A 404 -11.68 -9.75 -52.59
C THR A 404 -12.50 -8.47 -52.58
N GLU A 405 -12.68 -7.85 -53.75
CA GLU A 405 -13.61 -6.73 -53.95
C GLU A 405 -15.01 -7.10 -53.40
N TYR A 406 -15.62 -6.18 -52.65
CA TYR A 406 -17.05 -6.19 -52.35
C TYR A 406 -17.76 -5.10 -53.15
#